data_AF-A0A7S1DZE1-F1
#
_entry.id   AF-A0A7S1DZE1-F1
#
_cell.length_a   1.000
_cell.length_b   1.000
_cell.length_c   1.000
_cell.angle_alpha   90.00
_cell.angle_beta   90.00
_cell.angle_gamma   90.00
#
_symmetry.space_group_name_H-M   'P 1'
#
loop_
_entity.id
_entity.type
_entity.pdbx_description
1 polymer ?
#
loop_
_entity_poly.entity_id
_entity_poly.type
_entity_poly.pdbx_seq_one_letter_code
_entity_poly.pdbx_strand_id
1 'polypeptide(L)'
;KTANNNKDFAKKKVKVGRKLEKANETVTTFKAKRLSIAKQSVASDRGGQEVNSRGLTLRELLVQTTHYAPAMRREALAGLKDFFGLHPHQLPVHAGALFEKVSHFVTEQDPQARKEFRSLMTMVLGCDEPACLTPFLPLYLVHVSGGLSHIHESIRLAAMSLLDDLIPTHPSTAAAA
;
A
#
# COMPACT_ATOMS: atom_id res chain seq x y z
N LYS A 1 26.31 27.75 -70.20
CA LYS A 1 25.67 27.93 -68.87
C LYS A 1 24.17 27.73 -69.06
N THR A 2 23.66 26.55 -68.70
CA THR A 2 22.24 26.19 -68.83
C THR A 2 21.42 26.91 -67.76
N ALA A 3 20.48 27.76 -68.19
CA ALA A 3 19.58 28.49 -67.30
C ALA A 3 18.62 27.49 -66.64
N ASN A 4 18.78 27.28 -65.34
CA ASN A 4 17.92 26.40 -64.56
C ASN A 4 16.55 27.08 -64.44
N ASN A 5 15.54 26.51 -65.10
CA ASN A 5 14.21 27.10 -65.27
C ASN A 5 13.30 26.78 -64.07
N ASN A 6 13.86 26.78 -62.86
CA ASN A 6 13.12 26.48 -61.64
C ASN A 6 12.63 27.79 -61.04
N LYS A 7 11.31 28.02 -61.06
CA LYS A 7 10.72 29.26 -60.57
C LYS A 7 10.76 29.28 -59.05
N ASP A 8 11.47 30.24 -58.47
CA ASP A 8 11.62 30.39 -57.00
C ASP A 8 10.29 30.64 -56.28
N PHE A 9 9.27 31.14 -56.97
CA PHE A 9 7.95 31.42 -56.39
C PHE A 9 6.82 30.85 -57.24
N ALA A 10 6.07 29.92 -56.67
CA ALA A 10 4.89 29.33 -57.29
C ALA A 10 3.61 29.79 -56.58
N LYS A 11 2.81 30.63 -57.25
CA LYS A 11 1.48 31.01 -56.75
C LYS A 11 0.51 29.84 -56.92
N LYS A 12 -0.04 29.34 -55.80
CA LYS A 12 -1.02 28.25 -55.83
C LYS A 12 -2.33 28.77 -56.42
N LYS A 13 -2.90 28.05 -57.39
CA LYS A 13 -4.20 28.40 -57.99
C LYS A 13 -5.30 28.31 -56.92
N VAL A 14 -6.07 29.38 -56.76
CA VAL A 14 -7.21 29.44 -55.82
C VAL A 14 -8.29 28.46 -56.29
N LYS A 15 -8.72 27.57 -55.39
CA LYS A 15 -9.85 26.68 -55.63
C LYS A 15 -11.08 27.30 -54.98
N VAL A 16 -12.13 27.53 -55.78
CA VAL A 16 -13.42 28.06 -55.31
C VAL A 16 -13.99 27.18 -54.18
N GLY A 17 -14.50 27.82 -53.12
CA GLY A 17 -15.10 27.14 -51.95
C GLY A 17 -14.14 26.69 -50.85
N ARG A 18 -12.81 26.82 -50.98
CA ARG A 18 -11.84 26.51 -49.91
C ARG A 18 -11.26 27.79 -49.30
N LYS A 19 -11.10 27.79 -47.97
CA LYS A 19 -10.45 28.88 -47.25
C LYS A 19 -8.99 29.00 -47.71
N LEU A 20 -8.57 30.21 -48.10
CA LEU A 20 -7.18 30.50 -48.44
C LEU A 20 -6.32 30.39 -47.19
N GLU A 21 -5.29 29.55 -47.23
CA GLU A 21 -4.22 29.55 -46.23
C GLU A 21 -3.26 30.70 -46.55
N LYS A 22 -2.94 31.53 -45.56
CA LYS A 22 -2.00 32.63 -45.73
C LYS A 22 -0.58 32.05 -45.84
N ALA A 23 0.08 32.27 -46.97
CA ALA A 23 1.37 31.66 -47.28
C ALA A 23 2.54 32.14 -46.40
N ASN A 24 2.42 33.31 -45.77
CA ASN A 24 3.46 33.94 -44.95
C ASN A 24 3.09 34.03 -43.46
N GLU A 25 2.08 33.27 -43.02
CA GLU A 25 1.61 33.32 -41.62
C GLU A 25 2.38 32.30 -40.78
N THR A 26 3.09 32.79 -39.76
CA THR A 26 3.74 31.93 -38.78
C THR A 26 2.67 31.29 -37.90
N VAL A 27 2.51 29.97 -38.04
CA VAL A 27 1.54 29.19 -37.26
C VAL A 27 2.08 28.97 -35.84
N THR A 28 1.49 29.65 -34.85
CA THR A 28 1.89 29.59 -33.42
C THR A 28 1.14 28.52 -32.61
N THR A 29 0.36 27.65 -33.26
CA THR A 29 -0.34 26.57 -32.57
C THR A 29 0.61 25.41 -32.28
N PHE A 30 1.09 25.33 -31.03
CA PHE A 30 1.78 24.16 -30.51
C PHE A 30 0.92 23.45 -29.46
N LYS A 31 1.07 22.13 -29.36
CA LYS A 31 0.44 21.32 -28.29
C LYS A 31 1.55 20.80 -27.39
N ALA A 32 1.60 21.30 -26.17
CA ALA A 32 2.48 20.77 -25.14
C ALA A 32 1.72 19.76 -24.26
N LYS A 33 2.33 18.60 -23.99
CA LYS A 33 1.83 17.62 -23.03
C LYS A 33 2.79 17.56 -21.84
N ARG A 34 2.24 17.54 -20.63
CA ARG A 34 3.01 17.40 -19.40
C ARG A 34 3.35 15.92 -19.18
N LEU A 35 4.62 15.62 -18.92
CA LEU A 35 5.03 14.30 -18.46
C LEU A 35 4.73 14.19 -16.96
N SER A 36 4.00 13.15 -16.57
CA SER A 36 3.80 12.79 -15.16
C SER A 36 4.77 11.67 -14.83
N ILE A 37 5.77 11.97 -13.99
CA ILE A 37 6.73 10.99 -13.48
C ILE A 37 6.21 10.52 -12.12
N ALA A 38 6.30 9.21 -11.86
CA ALA A 38 5.94 8.65 -10.56
C ALA A 38 6.82 9.27 -9.47
N LYS A 39 6.19 9.76 -8.39
CA LYS A 39 6.91 10.33 -7.24
C LYS A 39 7.74 9.23 -6.57
N GLN A 40 9.03 9.50 -6.40
CA GLN A 40 9.95 8.61 -5.69
C GLN A 40 9.98 9.00 -4.19
N SER A 41 10.02 8.02 -3.27
CA SER A 41 9.93 8.25 -1.81
C SER A 41 10.98 9.24 -1.27
N VAL A 42 12.14 9.37 -1.92
CA VAL A 42 13.22 10.30 -1.57
C VAL A 42 12.81 11.78 -1.68
N ALA A 43 11.85 12.11 -2.53
CA ALA A 43 11.38 13.47 -2.76
C ALA A 43 10.07 13.79 -2.03
N SER A 44 9.57 12.87 -1.19
CA SER A 44 8.35 13.11 -0.41
C SER A 44 8.73 13.82 0.89
N ASP A 45 8.15 14.99 1.11
CA ASP A 45 8.28 15.69 2.39
C ASP A 45 7.66 14.82 3.49
N ARG A 46 8.51 14.31 4.39
CA ARG A 46 8.11 13.51 5.56
C ARG A 46 7.87 14.40 6.78
N GLY A 47 7.96 15.73 6.62
CA GLY A 47 7.72 16.69 7.69
C GLY A 47 6.34 16.49 8.33
N GLY A 48 6.35 16.16 9.62
CA GLY A 48 5.13 16.02 10.44
C GLY A 48 4.46 14.65 10.42
N GLN A 49 5.02 13.65 9.71
CA GLN A 49 4.54 12.27 9.79
C GLN A 49 5.44 11.44 10.70
N GLU A 50 4.82 10.63 11.55
CA GLU A 50 5.55 9.68 12.37
C GLU A 50 6.14 8.58 11.50
N VAL A 51 7.35 8.17 11.87
CA VAL A 51 8.12 7.16 11.15
C VAL A 51 8.65 6.13 12.13
N ASN A 52 8.91 4.93 11.62
CA ASN A 52 9.61 3.90 12.36
C ASN A 52 11.13 4.18 12.42
N SER A 53 11.90 3.29 13.07
CA SER A 53 13.36 3.42 13.20
C SER A 53 14.11 3.44 11.85
N ARG A 54 13.47 2.96 10.77
CA ARG A 54 14.00 2.98 9.40
C ARG A 54 13.53 4.19 8.59
N GLY A 55 12.81 5.12 9.20
CA GLY A 55 12.27 6.31 8.55
C GLY A 55 11.07 6.04 7.63
N LEU A 56 10.41 4.89 7.74
CA LEU A 56 9.23 4.54 6.95
C LEU A 56 7.95 4.99 7.67
N THR A 57 7.02 5.53 6.89
CA THR A 57 5.70 5.93 7.37
C THR A 57 4.78 4.71 7.53
N LEU A 58 3.74 4.83 8.36
CA LEU A 58 2.74 3.76 8.54
C LEU A 58 2.12 3.32 7.20
N ARG A 59 1.83 4.27 6.30
CA ARG A 59 1.27 3.97 4.98
C ARG A 59 2.23 3.14 4.12
N GLU A 60 3.53 3.47 4.12
CA GLU A 60 4.53 2.70 3.38
C GLU A 60 4.64 1.27 3.94
N LEU A 61 4.63 1.12 5.27
CA LEU A 61 4.66 -0.19 5.93
C LEU A 61 3.44 -1.04 5.58
N LEU A 62 2.22 -0.47 5.64
CA LEU A 62 0.98 -1.16 5.29
C LEU A 62 0.91 -1.56 3.80
N VAL A 63 1.59 -0.83 2.91
CA VAL A 63 1.70 -1.24 1.49
C VAL A 63 2.66 -2.43 1.36
N GLN A 64 3.79 -2.40 2.09
CA GLN A 64 4.81 -3.46 2.05
C GLN A 64 4.30 -4.82 2.58
N THR A 65 3.26 -4.85 3.42
CA THR A 65 2.67 -6.11 3.90
C THR A 65 2.05 -6.95 2.77
N THR A 66 1.63 -6.32 1.67
CA THR A 66 1.04 -7.01 0.51
C THR A 66 2.03 -7.32 -0.60
N HIS A 67 3.33 -7.08 -0.35
CA HIS A 67 4.37 -7.30 -1.34
C HIS A 67 4.53 -8.78 -1.69
N TYR A 68 4.87 -9.10 -2.95
CA TYR A 68 5.00 -10.50 -3.42
C TYR A 68 6.15 -11.26 -2.72
N ALA A 69 7.22 -10.56 -2.37
CA ALA A 69 8.38 -11.17 -1.71
C ALA A 69 8.12 -11.42 -0.21
N PRO A 70 8.26 -12.65 0.29
CA PRO A 70 7.97 -13.00 1.69
C PRO A 70 8.90 -12.29 2.67
N ALA A 71 10.17 -12.11 2.32
CA ALA A 71 11.13 -11.37 3.14
C ALA A 71 10.67 -9.92 3.38
N MET A 72 10.14 -9.26 2.34
CA MET A 72 9.61 -7.90 2.43
C MET A 72 8.36 -7.85 3.32
N ARG A 73 7.46 -8.83 3.20
CA ARG A 73 6.26 -8.92 4.07
C ARG A 73 6.64 -9.07 5.54
N ARG A 74 7.61 -9.96 5.84
CA ARG A 74 8.13 -10.15 7.20
C ARG A 74 8.77 -8.88 7.75
N GLU A 75 9.58 -8.20 6.95
CA GLU A 75 10.18 -6.93 7.36
C GLU A 75 9.14 -5.83 7.57
N ALA A 76 8.06 -5.81 6.78
CA ALA A 76 6.94 -4.90 6.99
C ALA A 76 6.24 -5.14 8.33
N LEU A 77 6.01 -6.42 8.71
CA LEU A 77 5.43 -6.77 10.02
C LEU A 77 6.34 -6.32 11.17
N ALA A 78 7.64 -6.58 11.08
CA ALA A 78 8.61 -6.12 12.07
C ALA A 78 8.65 -4.57 12.14
N GLY A 79 8.54 -3.91 11.00
CA GLY A 79 8.48 -2.45 10.90
C GLY A 79 7.20 -1.87 11.49
N LEU A 80 6.05 -2.53 11.33
CA LEU A 80 4.79 -2.15 11.99
C LEU A 80 4.89 -2.31 13.51
N LYS A 81 5.52 -3.39 13.96
CA LYS A 81 5.75 -3.63 15.39
C LYS A 81 6.62 -2.52 16.01
N ASP A 82 7.69 -2.16 15.33
CA ASP A 82 8.58 -1.05 15.71
C ASP A 82 7.83 0.29 15.70
N PHE A 83 7.02 0.55 14.67
CA PHE A 83 6.24 1.78 14.54
C PHE A 83 5.28 2.00 15.72
N PHE A 84 4.43 1.02 16.05
CA PHE A 84 3.49 1.14 17.17
C PHE A 84 4.18 1.06 18.53
N GLY A 85 5.37 0.45 18.61
CA GLY A 85 6.21 0.51 19.82
C GLY A 85 6.75 1.92 20.10
N LEU A 86 7.11 2.67 19.05
CA LEU A 86 7.56 4.07 19.16
C LEU A 86 6.40 5.04 19.35
N HIS A 87 5.27 4.77 18.69
CA HIS A 87 4.10 5.65 18.67
C HIS A 87 2.80 4.91 19.07
N PRO A 88 2.64 4.49 20.35
CA PRO A 88 1.47 3.70 20.77
C PRO A 88 0.13 4.41 20.54
N HIS A 89 0.12 5.75 20.64
CA HIS A 89 -1.06 6.60 20.47
C HIS A 89 -1.65 6.56 19.05
N GLN A 90 -0.90 6.07 18.05
CA GLN A 90 -1.39 5.89 16.68
C GLN A 90 -2.25 4.63 16.52
N LEU A 91 -2.12 3.65 17.44
CA LEU A 91 -2.80 2.37 17.31
C LEU A 91 -4.33 2.51 17.31
N PRO A 92 -4.98 3.25 18.24
CA PRO A 92 -6.43 3.41 18.22
C PRO A 92 -6.96 4.07 16.93
N VAL A 93 -6.19 4.99 16.36
CA VAL A 93 -6.55 5.74 15.14
C VAL A 93 -6.48 4.83 13.90
N HIS A 94 -5.53 3.89 13.89
CA HIS A 94 -5.22 3.08 12.71
C HIS A 94 -5.51 1.59 12.85
N ALA A 95 -6.14 1.17 13.96
CA ALA A 95 -6.46 -0.23 14.24
C ALA A 95 -7.22 -0.91 13.09
N GLY A 96 -8.25 -0.26 12.54
CA GLY A 96 -9.02 -0.82 11.43
C GLY A 96 -8.18 -1.10 10.18
N ALA A 97 -7.35 -0.13 9.77
CA ALA A 97 -6.46 -0.27 8.62
C ALA A 97 -5.38 -1.34 8.87
N LEU A 98 -4.91 -1.46 10.11
CA LEU A 98 -3.99 -2.51 10.53
C LEU A 98 -4.65 -3.88 10.33
N PHE A 99 -5.76 -4.15 11.02
CA PHE A 99 -6.46 -5.44 10.95
C PHE A 99 -6.85 -5.82 9.53
N GLU A 100 -7.33 -4.88 8.71
CA GLU A 100 -7.65 -5.15 7.30
C GLU A 100 -6.43 -5.66 6.53
N LYS A 101 -5.24 -5.08 6.75
CA LYS A 101 -4.03 -5.41 6.00
C LYS A 101 -3.23 -6.58 6.57
N VAL A 102 -3.35 -6.88 7.87
CA VAL A 102 -2.53 -7.93 8.48
C VAL A 102 -3.29 -9.22 8.80
N SER A 103 -4.62 -9.22 8.83
CA SER A 103 -5.36 -10.43 9.25
C SER A 103 -5.15 -11.64 8.32
N HIS A 104 -4.84 -11.42 7.05
CA HIS A 104 -4.55 -12.53 6.12
C HIS A 104 -3.24 -13.28 6.46
N PHE A 105 -2.38 -12.74 7.32
CA PHE A 105 -1.11 -13.37 7.69
C PHE A 105 -1.28 -14.63 8.55
N VAL A 106 -2.48 -14.88 9.09
CA VAL A 106 -2.81 -16.14 9.76
C VAL A 106 -2.48 -17.34 8.85
N THR A 107 -2.80 -17.23 7.56
CA THR A 107 -2.59 -18.30 6.56
C THR A 107 -1.37 -18.06 5.68
N GLU A 108 -0.44 -17.19 6.11
CA GLU A 108 0.78 -16.90 5.35
C GLU A 108 1.65 -18.16 5.23
N GLN A 109 2.25 -18.41 4.07
CA GLN A 109 3.00 -19.65 3.83
C GLN A 109 4.34 -19.66 4.54
N ASP A 110 5.02 -18.51 4.64
CA ASP A 110 6.29 -18.38 5.34
C ASP A 110 6.10 -18.50 6.87
N PRO A 111 6.70 -19.52 7.54
CA PRO A 111 6.60 -19.66 8.99
C PRO A 111 7.21 -18.48 9.76
N GLN A 112 8.25 -17.84 9.22
CA GLN A 112 8.87 -16.70 9.89
C GLN A 112 7.97 -15.46 9.85
N ALA A 113 7.30 -15.21 8.72
CA ALA A 113 6.26 -14.18 8.64
C ALA A 113 5.10 -14.45 9.61
N ARG A 114 4.64 -15.70 9.76
CA ARG A 114 3.60 -16.05 10.76
C ARG A 114 4.06 -15.79 12.19
N LYS A 115 5.32 -16.12 12.52
CA LYS A 115 5.90 -15.84 13.84
C LYS A 115 5.98 -14.34 14.12
N GLU A 116 6.42 -13.55 13.13
CA GLU A 116 6.50 -12.09 13.27
C GLU A 116 5.09 -11.48 13.40
N PHE A 117 4.13 -12.00 12.64
CA PHE A 117 2.72 -11.60 12.74
C PHE A 117 2.17 -11.86 14.14
N ARG A 118 2.39 -13.06 14.71
CA ARG A 118 2.01 -13.35 16.10
C ARG A 118 2.65 -12.33 17.05
N SER A 119 3.94 -12.04 16.89
CA SER A 119 4.62 -11.07 17.76
C SER A 119 4.04 -9.66 17.67
N LEU A 120 3.62 -9.22 16.48
CA LEU A 120 2.88 -7.97 16.29
C LEU A 120 1.51 -8.03 16.99
N MET A 121 0.74 -9.10 16.78
CA MET A 121 -0.59 -9.26 17.39
C MET A 121 -0.54 -9.33 18.91
N THR A 122 0.44 -10.02 19.51
CA THR A 122 0.61 -10.03 20.97
C THR A 122 0.81 -8.61 21.52
N MET A 123 1.56 -7.75 20.83
CA MET A 123 1.76 -6.35 21.23
C MET A 123 0.48 -5.53 21.04
N VAL A 124 -0.22 -5.71 19.91
CA VAL A 124 -1.48 -5.01 19.62
C VAL A 124 -2.56 -5.37 20.63
N LEU A 125 -2.78 -6.66 20.91
CA LEU A 125 -3.77 -7.15 21.87
C LEU A 125 -3.43 -6.75 23.32
N GLY A 126 -2.15 -6.46 23.61
CA GLY A 126 -1.69 -5.95 24.89
C GLY A 126 -1.77 -4.42 25.05
N CYS A 127 -2.46 -3.70 24.15
CA CYS A 127 -2.54 -2.24 24.23
C CYS A 127 -3.35 -1.75 25.43
N ASP A 128 -3.03 -0.54 25.92
CA ASP A 128 -3.67 0.06 27.09
C ASP A 128 -5.19 0.32 26.92
N GLU A 129 -5.66 0.49 25.68
CA GLU A 129 -7.06 0.79 25.36
C GLU A 129 -7.72 -0.35 24.56
N PRO A 130 -8.07 -1.48 25.20
CA PRO A 130 -8.60 -2.67 24.52
C PRO A 130 -9.95 -2.43 23.81
N ALA A 131 -10.68 -1.39 24.21
CA ALA A 131 -11.96 -1.01 23.61
C ALA A 131 -11.81 -0.62 22.13
N CYS A 132 -10.67 -0.01 21.74
CA CYS A 132 -10.45 0.41 20.35
C CYS A 132 -10.32 -0.78 19.38
N LEU A 133 -9.90 -1.94 19.87
CA LEU A 133 -9.72 -3.14 19.06
C LEU A 133 -11.02 -3.94 18.88
N THR A 134 -11.93 -3.83 19.84
CA THR A 134 -13.15 -4.64 19.94
C THR A 134 -13.96 -4.72 18.63
N PRO A 135 -14.15 -3.62 17.86
CA PRO A 135 -14.88 -3.69 16.58
C PRO A 135 -14.22 -4.58 15.51
N PHE A 136 -12.91 -4.81 15.60
CA PHE A 136 -12.10 -5.51 14.59
C PHE A 136 -11.79 -6.95 14.98
N LEU A 137 -11.95 -7.32 16.24
CA LEU A 137 -11.71 -8.69 16.73
C LEU A 137 -12.57 -9.76 16.06
N PRO A 138 -13.86 -9.53 15.70
CA PRO A 138 -14.63 -10.51 14.94
C PRO A 138 -14.03 -10.84 13.58
N LEU A 139 -13.52 -9.82 12.86
CA LEU A 139 -12.81 -10.02 11.59
C LEU A 139 -11.55 -10.88 11.79
N TYR A 140 -10.77 -10.54 12.81
CA TYR A 140 -9.57 -11.29 13.15
C TYR A 140 -9.89 -12.76 13.49
N LEU A 141 -10.94 -13.02 14.28
CA LEU A 141 -11.40 -14.37 14.62
C LEU A 141 -11.82 -15.19 13.41
N VAL A 142 -12.45 -14.58 12.40
CA VAL A 142 -12.78 -15.28 11.14
C VAL A 142 -11.50 -15.78 10.45
N HIS A 143 -10.46 -14.94 10.40
CA HIS A 143 -9.17 -15.34 9.82
C HIS A 143 -8.49 -16.44 10.64
N VAL A 144 -8.49 -16.33 11.97
CA VAL A 144 -7.96 -17.36 12.89
C VAL A 144 -8.70 -18.68 12.69
N SER A 145 -10.03 -18.66 12.64
CA SER A 145 -10.88 -19.84 12.40
C SER A 145 -10.57 -20.50 11.06
N GLY A 146 -10.41 -19.70 9.99
CA GLY A 146 -9.94 -20.20 8.70
C GLY A 146 -8.57 -20.90 8.81
N GLY A 147 -7.64 -20.32 9.57
CA GLY A 147 -6.34 -20.91 9.88
C GLY A 147 -6.41 -22.24 10.63
N LEU A 148 -7.33 -22.38 11.59
CA LEU A 148 -7.56 -23.63 12.34
C LEU A 148 -8.04 -24.77 11.44
N SER A 149 -8.80 -24.46 10.39
CA SER A 149 -9.27 -25.43 9.38
C SER A 149 -8.30 -25.65 8.21
N HIS A 150 -7.11 -25.04 8.23
CA HIS A 150 -6.19 -25.06 7.08
C HIS A 150 -5.61 -26.46 6.81
N ILE A 151 -5.39 -26.81 5.53
CA ILE A 151 -4.86 -28.14 5.13
C ILE A 151 -3.47 -28.44 5.71
N HIS A 152 -2.62 -27.43 5.81
CA HIS A 152 -1.27 -27.53 6.37
C HIS A 152 -1.30 -27.44 7.91
N GLU A 153 -0.73 -28.45 8.57
CA GLU A 153 -0.64 -28.53 10.04
C GLU A 153 0.12 -27.36 10.66
N SER A 154 1.21 -26.92 10.04
CA SER A 154 2.03 -25.80 10.54
C SER A 154 1.30 -24.46 10.55
N ILE A 155 0.22 -24.32 9.76
CA ILE A 155 -0.66 -23.15 9.79
C ILE A 155 -1.72 -23.33 10.87
N ARG A 156 -2.31 -24.53 11.01
CA ARG A 156 -3.26 -24.82 12.10
C ARG A 156 -2.67 -24.58 13.49
N LEU A 157 -1.44 -25.04 13.74
CA LEU A 157 -0.75 -24.83 15.01
C LEU A 157 -0.46 -23.34 15.27
N ALA A 158 -0.12 -22.58 14.22
CA ALA A 158 0.09 -21.14 14.34
C ALA A 158 -1.22 -20.40 14.63
N ALA A 159 -2.33 -20.79 14.00
CA ALA A 159 -3.65 -20.25 14.27
C ALA A 159 -4.13 -20.56 15.70
N MET A 160 -3.89 -21.79 16.18
CA MET A 160 -4.17 -22.18 17.57
C MET A 160 -3.43 -21.27 18.56
N SER A 161 -2.13 -21.08 18.31
CA SER A 161 -1.30 -20.16 19.09
C SER A 161 -1.81 -18.71 19.12
N LEU A 162 -2.42 -18.22 18.04
CA LEU A 162 -3.01 -16.88 18.00
C LEU A 162 -4.32 -16.81 18.80
N LEU A 163 -5.09 -17.90 18.81
CA LEU A 163 -6.30 -18.02 19.63
C LEU A 163 -5.95 -18.06 21.12
N ASP A 164 -4.90 -18.79 21.49
CA ASP A 164 -4.39 -18.86 22.87
C ASP A 164 -3.94 -17.48 23.40
N ASP A 165 -3.44 -16.60 22.53
CA ASP A 165 -3.07 -15.23 22.91
C ASP A 165 -4.31 -14.31 23.04
N LEU A 166 -5.38 -14.59 22.30
CA LEU A 166 -6.59 -13.78 22.26
C LEU A 166 -7.55 -14.04 23.42
N ILE A 167 -7.73 -15.31 23.81
CA ILE A 167 -8.70 -15.70 24.86
C ILE A 167 -8.42 -14.98 26.20
N PRO A 168 -7.18 -14.88 26.70
CA PRO A 168 -6.89 -14.21 27.98
C PRO A 168 -7.11 -12.69 27.92
N THR A 169 -6.92 -12.08 26.74
CA THR A 169 -6.96 -10.62 26.57
C THR A 169 -8.38 -10.12 26.27
N HIS A 170 -9.18 -10.88 25.50
CA HIS A 170 -10.53 -10.48 25.07
C HIS A 170 -11.54 -11.65 25.15
N PRO A 171 -11.88 -12.12 26.37
CA PRO A 171 -12.70 -13.32 26.56
C PRO A 171 -14.13 -13.18 26.01
N SER A 172 -14.70 -11.97 26.05
CA SER A 172 -16.05 -11.69 25.55
C SER A 172 -16.18 -11.87 24.04
N THR A 173 -15.10 -11.66 23.29
CA THR A 173 -15.11 -11.81 21.83
C THR A 173 -14.87 -13.26 21.43
N ALA A 174 -14.02 -13.99 22.18
CA ALA A 174 -13.77 -15.41 21.96
C ALA A 174 -15.04 -16.27 22.20
N ALA A 175 -15.91 -15.88 23.14
CA ALA A 175 -17.15 -16.61 23.43
C ALA A 175 -18.22 -16.46 22.33
N ALA A 176 -18.05 -15.53 21.39
CA ALA A 176 -19.00 -15.28 20.29
C ALA A 176 -18.64 -16.00 18.98
N ALA A 177 -17.49 -16.69 18.93
CA ALA A 177 -17.05 -17.54 17.82
C ALA A 177 -17.50 -18.99 18.01
#